data_AF-A0A165MV50-F1
#
_entry.id   AF-A0A165MV50-F1
#
_cell.length_a   1.000
_cell.length_b   1.000
_cell.length_c   1.000
_cell.angle_alpha   90.00
_cell.angle_beta   90.00
_cell.angle_gamma   90.00
#
_symmetry.space_group_name_H-M   'P 1'
#
loop_
_entity.id
_entity.type
_entity.pdbx_description
1 polymer ?
#
loop_
_entity_poly.entity_id
_entity_poly.type
_entity_poly.pdbx_seq_one_letter_code
_entity_poly.pdbx_strand_id
1 'polypeptide(L)'
;MKKSVYRRPDKPMMIDVKRPAEIEVRKPVLSAPVIVDSATECHVTPADVAARMVDYLGPVGDYLTLEPSAGTGALIKALLASGHSPCELVAIERHIKLATSLNFDGVSILNRCFLEYAQEVQGKAEYARIIMNPPFSKVRQHIKAALGLLGRNGHARPAILVALVPITFQHTEAETMETLGLDTFSAAKVNTKIIRIER
;
A
#
# COMPACT_ATOMS: atom_id res chain seq x y z
N MET A 1 37.65 -36.80 -56.46
CA MET A 1 37.82 -35.77 -55.39
C MET A 1 38.20 -36.46 -54.09
N LYS A 2 39.33 -36.07 -53.47
CA LYS A 2 39.86 -36.69 -52.25
C LYS A 2 39.00 -36.30 -51.04
N LYS A 3 38.52 -37.29 -50.27
CA LYS A 3 37.68 -37.14 -49.06
C LYS A 3 38.42 -36.52 -47.84
N SER A 4 39.46 -35.73 -48.07
CA SER A 4 40.38 -35.28 -47.01
C SER A 4 40.19 -33.83 -46.56
N VAL A 5 39.10 -33.16 -46.97
CA VAL A 5 38.90 -31.72 -46.67
C VAL A 5 38.09 -31.47 -45.39
N TYR A 6 37.53 -32.50 -44.77
CA TYR A 6 36.82 -32.36 -43.50
C TYR A 6 37.26 -33.43 -42.50
N ARG A 7 38.16 -33.04 -41.58
CA ARG A 7 38.44 -33.79 -40.36
C ARG A 7 37.72 -33.08 -39.23
N ARG A 8 36.63 -33.69 -38.76
CA ARG A 8 35.91 -33.20 -37.57
C ARG A 8 36.90 -33.22 -36.40
N PRO A 9 37.11 -32.12 -35.66
CA PRO A 9 37.90 -32.15 -34.43
C PRO A 9 37.25 -33.14 -33.46
N ASP A 10 38.06 -33.91 -32.72
CA ASP A 10 37.60 -34.84 -31.67
C ASP A 10 36.89 -34.04 -30.58
N LYS A 11 35.60 -33.80 -30.78
CA LYS A 11 34.73 -33.12 -29.82
C LYS A 11 33.94 -34.21 -29.10
N PRO A 12 34.06 -34.34 -27.78
CA PRO A 12 33.32 -35.35 -27.02
C PRO A 12 31.81 -35.20 -27.26
N MET A 13 31.13 -36.32 -27.49
CA MET A 13 29.70 -36.35 -27.84
C MET A 13 28.77 -36.08 -26.64
N MET A 14 29.30 -36.13 -25.42
CA MET A 14 28.56 -35.86 -24.20
C MET A 14 29.28 -34.80 -23.37
N ILE A 15 28.50 -33.85 -22.89
CA ILE A 15 28.92 -32.83 -21.94
C ILE A 15 28.38 -33.28 -20.59
N ASP A 16 29.25 -33.45 -19.60
CA ASP A 16 28.81 -33.67 -18.21
C ASP A 16 28.05 -32.42 -17.74
N VAL A 17 26.75 -32.56 -17.54
CA VAL A 17 25.91 -31.51 -16.99
C VAL A 17 26.29 -31.35 -15.52
N LYS A 18 27.12 -30.34 -15.23
CA LYS A 18 27.29 -29.86 -13.85
C LYS A 18 25.93 -29.39 -13.38
N ARG A 19 25.34 -30.16 -12.45
CA ARG A 19 24.13 -29.76 -11.73
C ARG A 19 24.39 -28.36 -11.15
N PRO A 20 23.49 -27.39 -11.31
CA PRO A 20 23.61 -26.13 -10.60
C PRO A 20 23.83 -26.45 -9.12
N ALA A 21 24.78 -25.77 -8.48
CA ALA A 21 24.87 -25.79 -7.03
C ALA A 21 23.48 -25.47 -6.47
N GLU A 22 23.04 -26.21 -5.44
CA GLU A 22 21.80 -25.89 -4.73
C GLU A 22 21.80 -24.39 -4.45
N ILE A 23 20.87 -23.69 -5.10
CA ILE A 23 20.65 -22.28 -4.81
C ILE A 23 20.08 -22.29 -3.40
N GLU A 24 20.93 -21.95 -2.44
CA GLU A 24 20.52 -21.79 -1.06
C GLU A 24 19.47 -20.67 -1.05
N VAL A 25 18.19 -21.06 -1.00
CA VAL A 25 17.08 -20.13 -0.89
C VAL A 25 17.25 -19.43 0.45
N ARG A 26 17.87 -18.24 0.40
CA ARG A 26 17.97 -17.38 1.57
C ARG A 26 16.55 -17.15 2.07
N LYS A 27 16.24 -17.75 3.22
CA LYS A 27 15.02 -17.44 3.96
C LYS A 27 14.94 -15.92 4.06
N PRO A 28 13.81 -15.28 3.70
CA PRO A 28 13.69 -13.84 3.83
C PRO A 28 14.00 -13.50 5.29
N VAL A 29 15.01 -12.66 5.48
CA VAL A 29 15.33 -12.12 6.79
C VAL A 29 14.09 -11.30 7.18
N LEU A 30 13.29 -11.85 8.09
CA LEU A 30 12.23 -11.09 8.74
C LEU A 30 12.94 -9.90 9.39
N SER A 31 12.77 -8.72 8.80
CA SER A 31 13.26 -7.49 9.41
C SER A 31 12.69 -7.41 10.81
N ALA A 32 13.54 -7.07 11.78
CA ALA A 32 13.08 -6.80 13.13
C ALA A 32 11.87 -5.86 13.07
N PRO A 33 10.83 -6.07 13.89
CA PRO A 33 9.69 -5.16 13.90
C PRO A 33 10.23 -3.75 14.06
N VAL A 34 9.93 -2.87 13.10
CA VAL A 34 10.30 -1.46 13.23
C VAL A 34 9.56 -0.96 14.45
N ILE A 35 10.28 -0.79 15.56
CA ILE A 35 9.74 -0.26 16.80
C ILE A 35 9.41 1.20 16.50
N VAL A 36 8.13 1.46 16.27
CA VAL A 36 7.63 2.79 15.98
C VAL A 36 7.60 3.55 17.31
N ASP A 37 8.27 4.69 17.35
CA ASP A 37 8.34 5.53 18.54
C ASP A 37 6.92 5.93 18.95
N SER A 38 6.60 5.87 20.25
CA SER A 38 5.35 6.38 20.81
C SER A 38 5.06 7.86 20.45
N ALA A 39 6.10 8.62 20.08
CA ALA A 39 5.99 9.99 19.59
C ALA A 39 5.43 10.09 18.15
N THR A 40 5.54 9.02 17.36
CA THR A 40 4.87 8.89 16.07
C THR A 40 3.53 8.19 16.30
N GLU A 41 2.42 8.93 16.18
CA GLU A 41 1.04 8.40 16.23
C GLU A 41 0.73 7.46 15.04
N CYS A 42 1.54 6.42 14.84
CA CYS A 42 1.38 5.41 13.81
C CYS A 42 0.73 4.18 14.45
N HIS A 43 -0.60 4.18 14.49
CA HIS A 43 -1.34 2.99 14.84
C HIS A 43 -1.31 2.05 13.63
N VAL A 44 -0.57 0.94 13.72
CA VAL A 44 -0.53 -0.05 12.64
C VAL A 44 -1.91 -0.68 12.50
N THR A 45 -2.49 -0.61 11.30
CA THR A 45 -3.76 -1.27 10.99
C THR A 45 -3.57 -2.80 11.03
N PRO A 46 -4.32 -3.53 11.86
CA PRO A 46 -4.31 -5.00 11.86
C PRO A 46 -4.62 -5.56 10.47
N ALA A 47 -4.03 -6.70 10.12
CA ALA A 47 -4.13 -7.25 8.77
C ALA A 47 -5.58 -7.60 8.38
N ASP A 48 -6.37 -8.12 9.32
CA ASP A 48 -7.79 -8.43 9.12
C ASP A 48 -8.62 -7.16 8.90
N VAL A 49 -8.33 -6.08 9.65
CA VAL A 49 -8.98 -4.78 9.49
C VAL A 49 -8.60 -4.15 8.14
N ALA A 50 -7.32 -4.23 7.77
CA ALA A 50 -6.83 -3.73 6.49
C ALA A 50 -7.51 -4.43 5.30
N ALA A 51 -7.71 -5.75 5.38
CA ALA A 51 -8.45 -6.50 4.36
C ALA A 51 -9.90 -6.00 4.23
N ARG A 52 -10.62 -5.86 5.35
CA ARG A 52 -11.99 -5.31 5.34
C ARG A 52 -12.07 -3.89 4.80
N MET A 53 -11.09 -3.03 5.14
CA MET A 53 -11.00 -1.68 4.58
C MET A 53 -10.84 -1.71 3.05
N VAL A 54 -10.05 -2.64 2.52
CA VAL A 54 -9.90 -2.81 1.07
C VAL A 54 -11.20 -3.32 0.44
N ASP A 55 -11.91 -4.25 1.08
CA ASP A 55 -13.22 -4.71 0.61
C ASP A 55 -14.24 -3.56 0.51
N TYR A 56 -14.21 -2.62 1.46
CA TYR A 56 -15.08 -1.45 1.44
C TYR A 56 -14.74 -0.42 0.36
N LEU A 57 -13.55 -0.48 -0.25
CA LEU A 57 -13.26 0.33 -1.44
C LEU A 57 -14.13 -0.10 -2.62
N GLY A 58 -14.67 -1.33 -2.61
CA GLY A 58 -15.39 -1.92 -3.74
C GLY A 58 -14.44 -2.70 -4.65
N PRO A 59 -14.88 -3.08 -5.86
CA PRO A 59 -14.14 -4.05 -6.66
C PRO A 59 -12.81 -3.52 -7.14
N VAL A 60 -11.91 -4.48 -7.35
CA VAL A 60 -10.60 -4.32 -7.97
C VAL A 60 -10.77 -3.84 -9.40
N GLY A 61 -9.92 -2.90 -9.79
CA GLY A 61 -9.84 -2.37 -11.15
C GLY A 61 -8.64 -1.45 -11.26
N ASP A 62 -8.43 -0.89 -12.45
CA ASP A 62 -7.32 0.01 -12.76
C ASP A 62 -7.61 1.42 -12.23
N TYR A 63 -7.76 1.53 -10.90
CA TYR A 63 -8.03 2.77 -10.19
C TYR A 63 -6.76 3.29 -9.55
N LEU A 64 -6.38 4.52 -9.89
CA LEU A 64 -5.33 5.23 -9.17
C LEU A 64 -5.72 5.37 -7.68
N THR A 65 -4.94 4.70 -6.83
CA THR A 65 -5.23 4.50 -5.41
C THR A 65 -4.17 5.17 -4.55
N LEU A 66 -4.60 6.04 -3.63
CA LEU A 66 -3.72 6.73 -2.70
C LEU A 66 -3.78 6.11 -1.30
N GLU A 67 -2.61 5.88 -0.72
CA GLU A 67 -2.41 5.66 0.71
C GLU A 67 -1.64 6.85 1.33
N PRO A 68 -2.32 7.81 1.96
CA PRO A 68 -1.73 9.07 2.46
C PRO A 68 -0.72 8.94 3.62
N SER A 69 -0.65 7.79 4.29
CA SER A 69 0.13 7.61 5.52
C SER A 69 0.50 6.13 5.66
N ALA A 70 1.57 5.73 4.97
CA ALA A 70 1.86 4.32 4.74
C ALA A 70 2.33 3.55 5.98
N GLY A 71 3.04 4.19 6.89
CA GLY A 71 3.57 3.56 8.09
C GLY A 71 4.41 2.33 7.75
N THR A 72 3.93 1.16 8.17
CA THR A 72 4.56 -0.16 7.91
C THR A 72 4.04 -0.87 6.65
N GLY A 73 3.20 -0.19 5.86
CA GLY A 73 2.63 -0.67 4.59
C GLY A 73 1.52 -1.70 4.76
N ALA A 74 0.79 -1.68 5.88
CA ALA A 74 -0.28 -2.65 6.15
C ALA A 74 -1.42 -2.57 5.11
N LEU A 75 -1.83 -1.35 4.72
CA LEU A 75 -2.87 -1.16 3.70
C LEU A 75 -2.34 -1.47 2.30
N ILE A 76 -1.09 -1.11 1.98
CA ILE A 76 -0.43 -1.51 0.72
C ILE A 76 -0.45 -3.04 0.57
N LYS A 77 -0.04 -3.77 1.62
CA LYS A 77 -0.05 -5.24 1.62
C LYS A 77 -1.45 -5.80 1.34
N ALA A 78 -2.49 -5.23 1.95
CA ALA A 78 -3.87 -5.65 1.73
C ALA A 78 -4.36 -5.35 0.30
N LEU A 79 -4.00 -4.18 -0.26
CA LEU A 79 -4.30 -3.82 -1.65
C LEU A 79 -3.63 -4.80 -2.64
N LEU A 80 -2.35 -5.10 -2.44
CA LEU A 80 -1.64 -6.04 -3.30
C LEU A 80 -2.21 -7.46 -3.18
N ALA A 81 -2.54 -7.90 -1.96
CA ALA A 81 -3.11 -9.23 -1.72
C ALA A 81 -4.52 -9.41 -2.32
N SER A 82 -5.30 -8.33 -2.44
CA SER A 82 -6.61 -8.35 -3.10
C SER A 82 -6.53 -8.23 -4.62
N GLY A 83 -5.34 -8.01 -5.19
CA GLY A 83 -5.11 -7.96 -6.64
C GLY A 83 -5.11 -6.56 -7.26
N HIS A 84 -5.05 -5.49 -6.46
CA HIS A 84 -4.82 -4.15 -7.01
C HIS A 84 -3.46 -4.07 -7.70
N SER A 85 -3.43 -3.38 -8.84
CA SER A 85 -2.19 -3.17 -9.61
C SER A 85 -1.20 -2.32 -8.80
N PRO A 86 0.04 -2.77 -8.57
CA PRO A 86 1.04 -1.97 -7.85
C PRO A 86 1.35 -0.65 -8.57
N CYS A 87 1.27 -0.61 -9.89
CA CYS A 87 1.55 0.58 -10.70
C CYS A 87 0.50 1.70 -10.51
N GLU A 88 -0.69 1.35 -10.02
CA GLU A 88 -1.76 2.30 -9.71
C GLU A 88 -1.75 2.69 -8.22
N LEU A 89 -0.74 2.29 -7.45
CA LEU A 89 -0.64 2.62 -6.04
C LEU A 89 0.36 3.75 -5.81
N VAL A 90 -0.11 4.80 -5.13
CA VAL A 90 0.73 5.87 -4.59
C VAL A 90 0.64 5.83 -3.08
N ALA A 91 1.78 5.69 -2.41
CA ALA A 91 1.89 5.67 -0.96
C ALA A 91 2.74 6.84 -0.49
N ILE A 92 2.33 7.52 0.57
CA ILE A 92 3.06 8.66 1.15
C ILE A 92 3.45 8.32 2.58
N GLU A 93 4.74 8.49 2.89
CA GLU A 93 5.26 8.28 4.23
C GLU A 93 6.21 9.42 4.61
N ARG A 94 5.97 10.07 5.75
CA ARG A 94 6.79 11.19 6.20
C ARG A 94 8.13 10.74 6.77
N HIS A 95 8.13 9.62 7.50
CA HIS A 95 9.31 9.15 8.23
C HIS A 95 10.27 8.41 7.29
N ILE A 96 11.46 8.98 7.08
CA ILE A 96 12.47 8.48 6.14
C ILE A 96 12.74 6.98 6.33
N LYS A 97 12.96 6.52 7.57
CA LYS A 97 13.28 5.09 7.81
C LYS A 97 12.12 4.16 7.45
N LEU A 98 10.88 4.61 7.66
CA LEU A 98 9.70 3.80 7.31
C LEU A 98 9.56 3.78 5.79
N ALA A 99 9.62 4.95 5.14
CA ALA A 99 9.57 5.06 3.69
C ALA A 99 10.64 4.20 3.00
N THR A 100 11.89 4.21 3.49
CA THR A 100 12.98 3.37 2.96
C THR A 100 12.78 1.88 3.24
N SER A 101 12.05 1.52 4.30
CA SER A 101 11.72 0.12 4.62
C SER A 101 10.56 -0.44 3.79
N LEU A 102 9.74 0.42 3.21
CA LEU A 102 8.68 0.02 2.28
C LEU A 102 9.35 -0.32 0.94
N ASN A 103 9.48 -1.61 0.66
CA ASN A 103 10.01 -2.10 -0.60
C ASN A 103 8.95 -2.96 -1.28
N PHE A 104 8.08 -2.31 -2.06
CA PHE A 104 7.03 -2.96 -2.85
C PHE A 104 7.30 -2.70 -4.33
N ASP A 105 7.50 -3.78 -5.08
CA ASP A 105 7.77 -3.68 -6.51
C ASP A 105 6.60 -3.01 -7.24
N GLY A 106 6.90 -1.94 -7.98
CA GLY A 106 5.93 -1.21 -8.81
C GLY A 106 5.10 -0.14 -8.07
N VAL A 107 5.13 -0.09 -6.74
CA VAL A 107 4.39 0.92 -5.96
C VAL A 107 5.16 2.24 -5.88
N SER A 108 4.48 3.36 -6.12
CA SER A 108 5.10 4.69 -6.01
C SER A 108 5.11 5.16 -4.56
N ILE A 109 6.26 5.05 -3.89
CA ILE A 109 6.44 5.44 -2.49
C ILE A 109 7.11 6.81 -2.41
N LEU A 110 6.39 7.80 -1.88
CA LEU A 110 6.85 9.17 -1.76
C LEU A 110 7.20 9.48 -0.31
N ASN A 111 8.47 9.80 -0.04
CA ASN A 111 8.88 10.25 1.29
C ASN A 111 8.58 11.74 1.49
N ARG A 112 7.34 12.09 1.88
CA ARG A 112 6.87 13.47 2.03
C ARG A 112 5.81 13.61 3.14
N CYS A 113 5.52 14.84 3.56
CA CYS A 113 4.34 15.15 4.34
C CYS A 113 3.09 15.12 3.44
N PHE A 114 2.07 14.33 3.80
CA PHE A 114 0.84 14.24 3.00
C PHE A 114 0.11 15.58 2.84
N LEU A 115 0.03 16.39 3.89
CA LEU A 115 -0.69 17.67 3.80
C LEU A 115 0.00 18.65 2.84
N GLU A 116 1.33 18.66 2.81
CA GLU A 116 2.12 19.46 1.85
C GLU A 116 1.94 18.92 0.43
N TYR A 117 2.04 17.60 0.27
CA TYR A 117 1.79 16.94 -1.01
C TYR A 117 0.40 17.26 -1.56
N ALA A 118 -0.64 17.13 -0.74
CA ALA A 118 -2.02 17.38 -1.15
C ALA A 118 -2.23 18.82 -1.62
N GLN A 119 -1.57 19.80 -0.99
CA GLN A 119 -1.60 21.20 -1.43
C GLN A 119 -0.89 21.39 -2.77
N GLU A 120 0.25 20.73 -2.98
CA GLU A 120 1.05 20.83 -4.21
C GLU A 120 0.30 20.31 -5.45
N VAL A 121 -0.41 19.18 -5.28
CA VAL A 121 -1.10 18.47 -6.37
C VAL A 121 -2.59 18.79 -6.47
N GLN A 122 -3.12 19.67 -5.61
CA GLN A 122 -4.52 20.06 -5.65
C GLN A 122 -4.89 20.62 -7.03
N GLY A 123 -5.93 20.04 -7.65
CA GLY A 123 -6.38 20.41 -8.99
C GLY A 123 -5.47 19.94 -10.14
N LYS A 124 -4.40 19.20 -9.84
CA LYS A 124 -3.48 18.60 -10.83
C LYS A 124 -3.58 17.07 -10.86
N ALA A 125 -3.91 16.47 -9.72
CA ALA A 125 -4.08 15.03 -9.57
C ALA A 125 -5.40 14.71 -8.89
N GLU A 126 -6.03 13.62 -9.34
CA GLU A 126 -7.24 13.06 -8.74
C GLU A 126 -7.04 11.55 -8.53
N TYR A 127 -7.54 11.06 -7.40
CA TYR A 127 -7.49 9.65 -7.03
C TYR A 127 -8.90 9.09 -6.96
N ALA A 128 -9.14 8.03 -7.72
CA ALA A 128 -10.41 7.33 -7.73
C ALA A 128 -10.63 6.51 -6.46
N ARG A 129 -9.54 6.10 -5.80
CA ARG A 129 -9.58 5.38 -4.52
C ARG A 129 -8.61 6.03 -3.53
N ILE A 130 -9.07 6.23 -2.31
CA ILE A 130 -8.20 6.65 -1.20
C ILE A 130 -8.45 5.73 -0.02
N ILE A 131 -7.40 5.13 0.52
CA ILE A 131 -7.49 4.29 1.72
C ILE A 131 -6.51 4.79 2.78
N MET A 132 -6.97 5.01 4.01
CA MET A 132 -6.14 5.67 5.00
C MET A 132 -6.43 5.29 6.45
N ASN A 133 -5.35 5.24 7.24
CA ASN A 133 -5.39 5.31 8.69
C ASN A 133 -4.62 6.57 9.13
N PRO A 134 -5.27 7.75 9.13
CA PRO A 134 -4.61 9.01 9.42
C PRO A 134 -4.19 9.12 10.90
N PRO A 135 -3.19 9.97 11.22
CA PRO A 135 -2.92 10.34 12.60
C PRO A 135 -4.18 10.96 13.23
N PHE A 136 -4.63 10.40 14.35
CA PHE A 136 -5.93 10.75 14.95
C PHE A 136 -5.99 12.19 15.44
N SER A 137 -4.88 12.76 15.93
CA SER A 137 -4.80 14.17 16.33
C SER A 137 -5.12 15.15 15.19
N LYS A 138 -4.85 14.75 13.93
CA LYS A 138 -5.04 15.57 12.71
C LYS A 138 -6.03 14.96 11.73
N VAL A 139 -6.88 14.02 12.17
CA VAL A 139 -7.83 13.30 11.31
C VAL A 139 -8.67 14.23 10.43
N ARG A 140 -9.17 15.34 10.97
CA ARG A 140 -9.98 16.31 10.21
C ARG A 140 -9.21 16.97 9.06
N GLN A 141 -7.94 17.31 9.28
CA GLN A 141 -7.09 17.93 8.27
C GLN A 141 -6.75 16.92 7.16
N HIS A 142 -6.42 15.69 7.55
CA HIS A 142 -6.12 14.62 6.62
C HIS A 142 -7.33 14.21 5.77
N ILE A 143 -8.51 14.04 6.38
CA ILE A 143 -9.74 13.72 5.63
C ILE A 143 -10.10 14.87 4.68
N LYS A 144 -10.01 16.13 5.12
CA LYS A 144 -10.26 17.28 4.24
C LYS A 144 -9.31 17.32 3.04
N ALA A 145 -8.01 17.08 3.27
CA ALA A 145 -7.02 17.05 2.21
C ALA A 145 -7.27 15.88 1.24
N ALA A 146 -7.56 14.69 1.76
CA ALA A 146 -7.89 13.51 0.96
C ALA A 146 -9.14 13.74 0.10
N LEU A 147 -10.19 14.35 0.66
CA LEU A 147 -11.40 14.72 -0.09
C LEU A 147 -11.13 15.76 -1.18
N GLY A 148 -10.11 16.61 -1.03
CA GLY A 148 -9.68 17.55 -2.08
C GLY A 148 -8.96 16.88 -3.25
N LEU A 149 -8.49 15.64 -3.06
CA LEU A 149 -7.85 14.83 -4.10
C LEU A 149 -8.76 13.70 -4.60
N LEU A 150 -9.92 13.49 -3.97
CA LEU A 150 -10.86 12.44 -4.33
C LEU A 150 -11.65 12.85 -5.57
N GLY A 151 -11.47 12.11 -6.66
CA GLY A 151 -12.10 12.41 -7.94
C GLY A 151 -12.18 11.17 -8.81
N ARG A 152 -13.13 11.16 -9.75
CA ARG A 152 -13.41 9.96 -10.56
C ARG A 152 -12.28 9.61 -11.51
N ASN A 153 -11.35 10.52 -11.79
CA ASN A 153 -10.22 10.31 -12.71
C ASN A 153 -10.64 9.65 -14.05
N GLY A 154 -11.78 10.07 -14.61
CA GLY A 154 -12.34 9.53 -15.85
C GLY A 154 -13.12 8.21 -15.74
N HIS A 155 -13.23 7.60 -14.55
CA HIS A 155 -13.97 6.34 -14.38
C HIS A 155 -15.49 6.52 -14.33
N ALA A 156 -16.22 5.49 -14.79
CA ALA A 156 -17.68 5.43 -14.74
C ALA A 156 -18.24 5.24 -13.32
N ARG A 157 -17.45 4.63 -12.43
CA ARG A 157 -17.80 4.43 -11.02
C ARG A 157 -17.45 5.67 -10.19
N PRO A 158 -18.15 5.87 -9.06
CA PRO A 158 -17.81 6.94 -8.13
C PRO A 158 -16.43 6.73 -7.51
N ALA A 159 -15.81 7.83 -7.09
CA ALA A 159 -14.58 7.83 -6.33
C ALA A 159 -14.88 7.47 -4.87
N ILE A 160 -14.05 6.61 -4.28
CA ILE A 160 -14.31 6.05 -2.94
C ILE A 160 -13.13 6.34 -2.02
N LEU A 161 -13.43 6.92 -0.87
CA LEU A 161 -12.51 7.06 0.25
C LEU A 161 -12.93 6.14 1.38
N VAL A 162 -12.02 5.28 1.85
CA VAL A 162 -12.18 4.48 3.06
C VAL A 162 -11.16 4.92 4.09
N ALA A 163 -11.64 5.23 5.30
CA ALA A 163 -10.76 5.69 6.37
C ALA A 163 -11.06 5.01 7.70
N LEU A 164 -10.01 4.71 8.44
CA LEU A 164 -10.10 4.32 9.84
C LEU A 164 -9.98 5.58 10.71
N VAL A 165 -11.01 5.88 11.48
CA VAL A 165 -11.12 7.14 12.24
C VAL A 165 -11.53 6.88 13.68
N PRO A 166 -11.26 7.82 14.62
CA PRO A 166 -11.83 7.75 15.96
C PRO A 166 -13.36 7.67 15.92
N ILE A 167 -13.97 6.94 16.86
CA ILE A 167 -15.43 6.74 16.88
C ILE A 167 -16.22 8.05 16.92
N THR A 168 -15.63 9.09 17.54
CA THR A 168 -16.19 10.44 17.68
C THR A 168 -16.09 11.28 16.41
N PHE A 169 -15.35 10.83 15.39
CA PHE A 169 -15.25 11.53 14.11
C PHE A 169 -16.61 11.53 13.41
N GLN A 170 -17.02 12.69 12.89
CA GLN A 170 -18.25 12.87 12.15
C GLN A 170 -17.96 13.67 10.88
N HIS A 171 -18.61 13.25 9.79
CA HIS A 171 -18.58 13.94 8.51
C HIS A 171 -19.90 13.69 7.80
N THR A 172 -20.47 14.70 7.14
CA THR A 172 -21.82 14.65 6.57
C THR A 172 -21.96 13.65 5.43
N GLU A 173 -20.90 13.46 4.65
CA GLU A 173 -20.85 12.51 3.53
C GLU A 173 -20.41 11.09 3.96
N ALA A 174 -20.06 10.88 5.24
CA ALA A 174 -19.47 9.62 5.69
C ALA A 174 -20.53 8.61 6.13
N GLU A 175 -20.55 7.46 5.46
CA GLU A 175 -21.23 6.25 5.91
C GLU A 175 -20.33 5.49 6.89
N THR A 176 -20.88 4.99 8.00
CA THR A 176 -20.13 4.12 8.92
C THR A 176 -20.29 2.67 8.47
N MET A 177 -19.18 2.02 8.10
CA MET A 177 -19.18 0.64 7.62
C MET A 177 -19.09 -0.36 8.77
N GLU A 178 -18.23 -0.07 9.74
CA GLU A 178 -17.93 -0.96 10.86
C GLU A 178 -17.49 -0.15 12.08
N THR A 179 -17.89 -0.56 13.28
CA THR A 179 -17.34 -0.04 14.54
C THR A 179 -16.40 -1.06 15.14
N LEU A 180 -15.19 -0.64 15.49
CA LEU A 180 -14.11 -1.49 15.98
C LEU A 180 -13.97 -1.32 17.50
N GLY A 181 -13.88 -2.45 18.22
CA GLY A 181 -13.74 -2.47 19.68
C GLY A 181 -12.37 -2.01 20.16
N LEU A 182 -12.26 -1.73 21.47
CA LEU A 182 -11.03 -1.25 22.13
C LEU A 182 -9.81 -2.15 21.92
N ASP A 183 -10.04 -3.45 21.71
CA ASP A 183 -8.98 -4.47 21.61
C ASP A 183 -8.48 -4.68 20.18
N THR A 184 -8.95 -3.87 19.22
CA THR A 184 -8.58 -4.00 17.80
C THR A 184 -7.10 -3.64 17.58
N PHE A 185 -6.58 -2.65 18.30
CA PHE A 185 -5.18 -2.23 18.19
C PHE A 185 -4.40 -2.72 19.40
N SER A 186 -3.42 -3.61 19.16
CA SER A 186 -2.58 -4.18 20.22
C SER A 186 -1.78 -3.12 21.00
N ALA A 187 -1.46 -2.01 20.35
CA ALA A 187 -0.66 -0.93 20.92
C ALA A 187 -1.47 0.23 21.53
N ALA A 188 -2.81 0.27 21.35
CA ALA A 188 -3.61 1.41 21.80
C ALA A 188 -5.07 1.05 22.07
N LYS A 189 -5.60 1.47 23.23
CA LYS A 189 -7.02 1.33 23.58
C LYS A 189 -7.83 2.49 23.01
N VAL A 190 -8.18 2.42 21.73
CA VAL A 190 -8.93 3.48 21.05
C VAL A 190 -10.16 2.88 20.36
N ASN A 191 -11.34 3.44 20.66
CA ASN A 191 -12.54 3.14 19.91
C ASN A 191 -12.46 3.80 18.54
N THR A 192 -12.53 2.99 17.50
CA THR A 192 -12.41 3.44 16.11
C THR A 192 -13.57 2.90 15.30
N LYS A 193 -13.72 3.45 14.10
CA LYS A 193 -14.68 2.97 13.12
C LYS A 193 -14.10 3.12 11.73
N ILE A 194 -14.58 2.29 10.82
CA ILE A 194 -14.31 2.44 9.40
C ILE A 194 -15.45 3.24 8.79
N ILE A 195 -15.08 4.30 8.07
CA ILE A 195 -16.01 5.11 7.30
C ILE A 195 -15.74 4.97 5.81
N ARG A 196 -16.79 5.17 5.01
CA ARG A 196 -16.73 5.28 3.56
C ARG A 196 -17.35 6.61 3.12
N ILE A 197 -16.71 7.28 2.17
CA ILE A 197 -17.24 8.46 1.47
C ILE A 197 -17.21 8.16 -0.03
N GLU A 198 -18.30 8.46 -0.72
CA GLU A 198 -18.49 8.22 -2.15
C GLU A 198 -18.77 9.56 -2.86
N ARG A 199 -18.10 9.84 -3.99
CA ARG A 199 -18.24 11.07 -4.80
C ARG A 199 -18.27 10.82 -6.31
#